data_AF-A0A381FHD9-F1
#
_entry.id   AF-A0A381FHD9-F1
#
_cell.length_a   1.000
_cell.length_b   1.000
_cell.length_c   1.000
_cell.angle_alpha   90.00
_cell.angle_beta   90.00
_cell.angle_gamma   90.00
#
_symmetry.space_group_name_H-M   'P 1'
#
loop_
_entity.id
_entity.type
_entity.pdbx_description
1 polymer ?
#
loop_
_entity_poly.entity_id
_entity_poly.type
_entity_poly.pdbx_seq_one_letter_code
_entity_poly.pdbx_strand_id
1 'polypeptide(L)'
;MSKQSSETCRNDRAKAIKYHRALKESYGLAIFSKSRKRETVLIRRMLVTFMVNEKQFKECFIAKIFNVSHAAIFYFMKPIIDKEFERFYRLNIETLRENFEKIDNHVISS
;
A
#
# COMPACT_ATOMS: atom_id res chain seq x y z
N MET A 1 11.66 -23.15 16.74
CA MET A 1 11.32 -22.23 15.63
C MET A 1 12.15 -22.63 14.41
N SER A 2 11.51 -22.98 13.28
CA SER A 2 12.19 -23.47 12.08
C SER A 2 12.97 -22.36 11.37
N LYS A 3 14.21 -22.61 10.94
CA LYS A 3 15.06 -21.67 10.18
C LYS A 3 14.37 -21.11 8.92
N GLN A 4 13.48 -21.88 8.28
CA GLN A 4 12.69 -21.42 7.14
C GLN A 4 11.73 -20.26 7.51
N SER A 5 11.11 -20.30 8.69
CA SER A 5 10.19 -19.24 9.13
C SER A 5 10.89 -17.89 9.35
N SER A 6 12.16 -17.91 9.75
CA SER A 6 12.97 -16.70 9.92
C SER A 6 13.44 -16.08 8.59
N GLU A 7 13.68 -16.90 7.56
CA GLU A 7 14.11 -16.42 6.24
C GLU A 7 12.95 -15.79 5.47
N THR A 8 11.76 -16.40 5.48
CA THR A 8 10.55 -15.81 4.87
C THR A 8 10.24 -14.44 5.46
N CYS A 9 10.35 -14.29 6.79
CA CYS A 9 10.09 -13.02 7.47
C CYS A 9 11.13 -11.93 7.12
N ARG A 10 12.40 -12.29 6.92
CA ARG A 10 13.47 -11.37 6.49
C ARG A 10 13.25 -10.92 5.04
N ASN A 11 12.90 -11.84 4.14
CA ASN A 11 12.63 -11.54 2.74
C ASN A 11 11.43 -10.60 2.58
N ASP A 12 10.36 -10.83 3.35
CA ASP A 12 9.21 -9.92 3.40
C ASP A 12 9.58 -8.51 3.88
N ARG A 13 10.49 -8.40 4.85
CA ARG A 13 10.93 -7.08 5.35
C ARG A 13 11.72 -6.33 4.28
N ALA A 14 12.65 -6.99 3.60
CA ALA A 14 13.43 -6.37 2.52
C ALA A 14 12.50 -5.92 1.37
N LYS A 15 11.56 -6.78 0.97
CA LYS A 15 10.56 -6.46 -0.05
C LYS A 15 9.68 -5.27 0.37
N ALA A 16 9.22 -5.23 1.62
CA ALA A 16 8.41 -4.12 2.14
C ALA A 16 9.16 -2.78 2.12
N ILE A 17 10.48 -2.79 2.42
CA ILE A 17 11.32 -1.58 2.35
C ILE A 17 11.42 -1.06 0.89
N LYS A 18 11.56 -1.96 -0.08
CA LYS A 18 11.59 -1.57 -1.51
C LYS A 18 10.29 -0.92 -1.95
N TYR A 19 9.14 -1.51 -1.60
CA TYR A 19 7.83 -0.90 -1.87
C TYR A 19 7.66 0.45 -1.16
N HIS A 20 8.11 0.57 0.10
CA HIS A 20 8.04 1.82 0.84
C HIS A 20 8.77 2.95 0.09
N ARG A 21 9.98 2.67 -0.42
CA ARG A 21 10.77 3.64 -1.20
C ARG A 21 10.07 4.01 -2.51
N ALA A 22 9.67 3.03 -3.30
CA ALA A 22 9.01 3.27 -4.58
C ALA A 22 7.71 4.07 -4.43
N LEU A 23 6.88 3.74 -3.44
CA LEU A 23 5.66 4.50 -3.15
C LEU A 23 5.96 5.93 -2.68
N LYS A 24 7.01 6.12 -1.89
CA LYS A 24 7.44 7.46 -1.45
C LYS A 24 7.90 8.31 -2.63
N GLU A 25 8.55 7.73 -3.62
CA GLU A 25 8.98 8.43 -4.83
C GLU A 25 7.79 8.79 -5.73
N SER A 26 6.83 7.89 -5.93
CA SER A 26 5.69 8.14 -6.80
C SER A 26 4.60 9.03 -6.19
N TYR A 27 4.36 8.93 -4.88
CA TYR A 27 3.22 9.58 -4.20
C TYR A 27 3.63 10.54 -3.06
N GLY A 28 4.92 10.68 -2.79
CA GLY A 28 5.46 11.55 -1.76
C GLY A 28 5.32 11.03 -0.32
N LEU A 29 5.84 11.80 0.64
CA LEU A 29 5.83 11.42 2.07
C LEU A 29 4.46 11.48 2.73
N ALA A 30 3.52 12.24 2.16
CA ALA A 30 2.22 12.50 2.79
C ALA A 30 1.41 11.22 3.02
N ILE A 31 1.52 10.22 2.14
CA ILE A 31 0.78 8.95 2.24
C ILE A 31 1.19 8.12 3.47
N PHE A 32 2.39 8.34 4.02
CA PHE A 32 2.91 7.67 5.23
C PHE A 32 2.67 8.48 6.50
N SER A 33 2.20 9.72 6.40
CA SER A 33 2.00 10.60 7.54
C SER A 33 0.75 10.24 8.35
N LYS A 34 0.58 10.82 9.54
CA LYS A 34 -0.68 10.76 10.28
C LYS A 34 -1.72 11.81 9.84
N SER A 35 -1.45 12.51 8.73
CA SER A 35 -2.34 13.54 8.20
C SER A 35 -3.74 12.99 7.93
N ARG A 36 -4.75 13.75 8.36
CA ARG A 36 -6.17 13.48 8.09
C ARG A 36 -6.73 14.36 6.98
N LYS A 37 -5.87 15.06 6.22
CA LYS A 37 -6.30 15.81 5.03
C LYS A 37 -6.99 14.85 4.07
N ARG A 38 -8.14 15.28 3.55
CA ARG A 38 -9.03 14.46 2.73
C ARG A 38 -8.30 13.76 1.60
N GLU A 39 -7.58 14.51 0.77
CA GLU A 39 -6.81 14.00 -0.37
C GLU A 39 -5.79 12.92 0.05
N THR A 40 -5.03 13.16 1.13
CA THR A 40 -4.07 12.19 1.65
C THR A 40 -4.75 10.90 2.10
N VAL A 41 -5.92 11.00 2.73
CA VAL A 41 -6.70 9.84 3.16
C VAL A 41 -7.23 9.07 1.95
N LEU A 42 -7.78 9.76 0.94
CA LEU A 42 -8.27 9.14 -0.29
C LEU A 42 -7.17 8.38 -1.03
N ILE A 43 -6.01 9.01 -1.24
CA ILE A 43 -4.85 8.36 -1.90
C ILE A 43 -4.40 7.12 -1.11
N ARG A 44 -4.24 7.24 0.21
CA ARG A 44 -3.81 6.10 1.04
C ARG A 44 -4.80 4.95 1.01
N ARG A 45 -6.09 5.25 1.11
CA ARG A 45 -7.16 4.24 1.00
C ARG A 45 -7.14 3.57 -0.36
N MET A 46 -6.99 4.35 -1.43
CA MET A 46 -6.90 3.83 -2.80
C MET A 46 -5.70 2.87 -2.94
N LEU A 47 -4.51 3.28 -2.50
CA LEU A 47 -3.31 2.43 -2.53
C LEU A 47 -3.49 1.14 -1.74
N VAL A 48 -3.96 1.23 -0.49
CA VAL A 48 -4.16 0.05 0.36
C VAL A 48 -5.23 -0.87 -0.21
N THR A 49 -6.34 -0.31 -0.70
CA THR A 49 -7.44 -1.09 -1.34
C THR A 49 -6.93 -1.83 -2.57
N PHE A 50 -6.16 -1.16 -3.42
CA PHE A 50 -5.57 -1.76 -4.61
C PHE A 50 -4.60 -2.89 -4.25
N MET A 51 -3.71 -2.66 -3.28
CA MET A 51 -2.72 -3.65 -2.86
C MET A 51 -3.36 -4.90 -2.24
N VAL A 52 -4.44 -4.73 -1.47
CA VAL A 52 -5.17 -5.87 -0.89
C VAL A 52 -6.00 -6.59 -1.96
N ASN A 53 -6.83 -5.86 -2.70
CA ASN A 53 -7.87 -6.48 -3.52
C ASN A 53 -7.37 -6.92 -4.90
N GLU A 54 -6.52 -6.11 -5.55
CA GLU A 54 -6.05 -6.40 -6.91
C GLU A 54 -4.71 -7.13 -6.90
N LYS A 55 -3.76 -6.67 -6.07
CA LYS A 55 -2.43 -7.33 -5.95
C LYS A 55 -2.40 -8.49 -4.96
N GLN A 56 -3.48 -8.71 -4.20
CA GLN A 56 -3.61 -9.81 -3.24
C GLN A 56 -2.48 -9.87 -2.21
N PHE A 57 -1.94 -8.71 -1.81
CA PHE A 57 -0.94 -8.63 -0.77
C PHE A 57 -1.57 -8.82 0.60
N LYS A 58 -0.88 -9.57 1.47
CA LYS A 58 -1.29 -9.74 2.86
C LYS A 58 -1.28 -8.40 3.60
N GLU A 59 -2.28 -8.16 4.43
CA GLU A 59 -2.45 -6.93 5.20
C GLU A 59 -1.26 -6.68 6.13
N CYS A 60 -0.68 -7.74 6.70
CA CYS A 60 0.52 -7.66 7.54
C CYS A 60 1.76 -7.20 6.75
N PHE A 61 1.84 -7.50 5.46
CA PHE A 61 2.90 -7.02 4.59
C PHE A 61 2.68 -5.54 4.24
N ILE A 62 1.45 -5.14 3.94
CA ILE A 62 1.10 -3.73 3.68
C ILE A 62 1.33 -2.87 4.92
N ALA A 63 1.02 -3.38 6.13
CA ALA A 63 1.33 -2.70 7.39
C ALA A 63 2.83 -2.38 7.53
N LYS A 64 3.71 -3.31 7.10
CA LYS A 64 5.16 -3.09 7.07
C LYS A 64 5.55 -2.02 6.04
N ILE A 65 4.93 -2.03 4.85
CA ILE A 65 5.18 -1.03 3.81
C ILE A 65 4.83 0.38 4.30
N PHE A 66 3.67 0.54 4.92
CA PHE A 66 3.21 1.85 5.41
C PHE A 66 3.79 2.23 6.78
N ASN A 67 4.52 1.32 7.43
CA ASN A 67 5.01 1.46 8.80
C ASN A 67 3.89 1.84 9.79
N VAL A 68 2.78 1.12 9.71
CA VAL A 68 1.59 1.31 10.56
C VAL A 68 1.23 0.01 11.29
N SER A 69 0.39 0.10 12.31
CA SER A 69 -0.17 -1.09 12.95
C SER A 69 -1.05 -1.87 11.98
N HIS A 70 -1.10 -3.19 12.15
CA HIS A 70 -1.99 -4.06 11.37
C HIS A 70 -3.46 -3.61 11.44
N ALA A 71 -3.91 -3.16 12.62
CA ALA A 71 -5.24 -2.59 12.84
C ALA A 71 -5.53 -1.36 11.96
N ALA A 72 -4.52 -0.54 11.65
CA ALA A 72 -4.70 0.64 10.80
C ALA A 72 -5.02 0.28 9.35
N ILE A 73 -4.56 -0.89 8.86
CA ILE A 73 -4.90 -1.37 7.52
C ILE A 73 -6.41 -1.62 7.39
N PHE A 74 -7.02 -2.26 8.40
CA PHE A 74 -8.48 -2.44 8.43
C PHE A 74 -9.23 -1.11 8.47
N TYR A 75 -8.69 -0.08 9.12
CA TYR A 75 -9.29 1.26 9.08
C TYR A 75 -9.27 1.86 7.67
N PHE A 76 -8.17 1.68 6.92
CA PHE A 76 -8.09 2.14 5.53
C PHE A 76 -9.00 1.36 4.59
N MET A 77 -9.15 0.06 4.84
CA MET A 77 -10.03 -0.84 4.08
C MET A 77 -11.50 -0.77 4.48
N LYS A 78 -11.82 -0.16 5.63
CA LYS A 78 -13.19 -0.15 6.15
C LYS A 78 -14.14 0.38 5.08
N PRO A 79 -15.17 -0.37 4.69
CA PRO A 79 -16.15 0.10 3.73
C PRO A 79 -16.78 1.36 4.32
N ILE A 80 -16.45 2.50 3.74
CA ILE A 80 -17.23 3.69 3.91
C ILE A 80 -18.13 3.67 2.68
N ILE A 81 -19.45 3.79 2.89
CA ILE A 81 -20.41 4.07 1.83
C ILE A 81 -20.18 5.53 1.41
N ASP A 82 -18.95 5.81 0.95
CA ASP A 82 -18.48 7.10 0.53
C ASP A 82 -18.47 7.07 -0.99
N LYS A 83 -19.59 7.53 -1.56
CA LYS A 83 -19.75 7.69 -3.01
C LYS A 83 -18.61 8.52 -3.61
N GLU A 84 -17.99 9.39 -2.83
CA GLU A 84 -16.85 10.19 -3.28
C GLU A 84 -15.58 9.35 -3.38
N PHE A 85 -15.30 8.46 -2.41
CA PHE A 85 -14.18 7.52 -2.55
C PHE A 85 -14.40 6.59 -3.74
N GLU A 86 -15.60 6.05 -3.94
CA GLU A 86 -15.90 5.21 -5.10
C GLU A 86 -15.70 5.96 -6.43
N ARG A 87 -16.09 7.23 -6.49
CA ARG A 87 -15.87 8.08 -7.66
C ARG A 87 -14.37 8.35 -7.85
N PHE A 88 -13.67 8.74 -6.78
CA PHE A 88 -12.23 8.97 -6.79
C PHE A 88 -11.47 7.73 -7.25
N TYR A 89 -11.76 6.56 -6.67
CA TYR A 89 -11.14 5.30 -7.03
C TYR A 89 -11.35 4.98 -8.51
N ARG A 90 -12.61 5.00 -8.99
CA ARG A 90 -12.94 4.72 -10.40
C ARG A 90 -12.23 5.65 -11.38
N LEU A 91 -12.07 6.93 -11.03
CA LEU A 91 -11.40 7.90 -11.91
C LEU A 91 -9.87 7.74 -11.95
N ASN A 92 -9.27 7.13 -10.92
CA ASN A 92 -7.82 7.07 -10.79
C ASN A 92 -7.25 5.65 -10.92
N ILE A 93 -8.09 4.63 -11.06
CA ILE A 93 -7.65 3.23 -10.97
C ILE A 93 -6.74 2.80 -12.13
N GLU A 94 -7.02 3.24 -13.35
CA GLU A 94 -6.17 2.88 -14.49
C GLU A 94 -4.77 3.50 -14.36
N THR A 95 -4.69 4.79 -14.01
CA THR A 95 -3.43 5.46 -13.72
C THR A 95 -2.69 4.80 -12.55
N LEU A 96 -3.42 4.33 -11.53
CA LEU A 96 -2.84 3.57 -10.43
C LEU A 96 -2.23 2.26 -10.92
N ARG A 97 -2.93 1.49 -11.76
CA ARG A 97 -2.42 0.23 -12.32
C ARG A 97 -1.13 0.44 -13.09
N GLU A 98 -1.10 1.40 -14.01
CA GLU A 98 0.09 1.75 -14.79
C GLU A 98 1.27 2.17 -13.90
N ASN A 99 1.01 2.99 -12.88
CA ASN A 99 2.04 3.40 -11.94
C ASN A 99 2.52 2.23 -11.08
N PHE A 100 1.63 1.31 -10.71
CA PHE A 100 2.00 0.15 -9.91
C PHE A 100 2.81 -0.88 -10.70
N GLU A 101 2.60 -1.01 -11.99
CA GLU A 101 3.47 -1.82 -12.85
C GLU A 101 4.91 -1.29 -12.85
N LYS A 102 5.08 0.04 -12.91
CA LYS A 102 6.40 0.68 -12.79
C LYS A 102 7.03 0.41 -11.41
N ILE A 103 6.23 0.51 -10.35
CA ILE A 103 6.66 0.22 -8.98
C ILE A 103 7.08 -1.25 -8.84
N ASP A 104 6.28 -2.20 -9.34
CA ASP A 104 6.60 -3.63 -9.28
C ASP A 104 7.91 -3.92 -10.02
N ASN A 105 8.09 -3.37 -11.23
CA ASN A 105 9.33 -3.50 -12.00
C ASN A 105 10.54 -2.93 -11.26
N HIS A 106 10.39 -1.79 -10.57
CA HIS A 106 11.45 -1.22 -9.75
C HIS A 106 11.79 -2.12 -8.56
N VAL A 107 10.79 -2.70 -7.89
CA VAL A 107 11.00 -3.58 -6.72
C VAL A 107 11.63 -4.92 -7.11
N ILE A 108 11.34 -5.45 -8.30
CA ILE A 108 11.89 -6.71 -8.82
C ILE A 108 13.33 -6.54 -9.32
N SER A 109 13.66 -5.40 -9.92
CA SER A 109 14.98 -5.15 -10.53
C SER A 109 16.04 -4.63 -9.56
N SER A 110 15.63 -4.02 -8.43
CA SER A 110 16.51 -3.65 -7.30
C SER A 110 16.66 -4.80 -6.31
#